data_AF-A0A5J6MYG4-F1
#
_entry.id   AF-A0A5J6MYG4-F1
#
_cell.length_a   1.000
_cell.length_b   1.000
_cell.length_c   1.000
_cell.angle_alpha   90.00
_cell.angle_beta   90.00
_cell.angle_gamma   90.00
#
_symmetry.space_group_name_H-M   'P 1'
#
loop_
_entity.id
_entity.type
_entity.pdbx_description
1 polymer ?
#
loop_
_entity_poly.entity_id
_entity_poly.type
_entity_poly.pdbx_seq_one_letter_code
_entity_poly.pdbx_strand_id
1 'polypeptide(L)'
;MARVPGRMAAVLLLALPLLLSACAGSKPVRFYVLTPLAEITGAGNAAGRGIGVGPVVIPQYLDRPEIVTRSSDNRLDLAEFDQWGGRIGDNITRVLADNLSGLLDTDRISIYPWTDASSLADQVTVDITQFERDQSGAVTLIAFWSITDLQSGKVLRNGRSSIEKPVAAGGTGGYDSIAAAMSEALASLSQEIAAAIKAQPAS
;
A
#
# COMPACT_ATOMS: atom_id res chain seq x y z
N MET A 1 9.57 -59.37 -22.08
CA MET A 1 9.46 -59.02 -20.65
C MET A 1 10.85 -59.03 -20.04
N ALA A 2 11.49 -57.87 -19.89
CA ALA A 2 12.84 -57.78 -19.33
C ALA A 2 12.77 -57.88 -17.79
N ARG A 3 13.47 -58.86 -17.20
CA ARG A 3 13.61 -58.99 -15.74
C ARG A 3 14.57 -57.92 -15.25
N VAL A 4 14.08 -56.99 -14.42
CA VAL A 4 14.94 -56.05 -13.70
C VAL A 4 15.76 -56.83 -12.67
N PRO A 5 17.11 -56.79 -12.72
CA PRO A 5 17.93 -57.51 -11.75
C PRO A 5 17.68 -56.96 -10.34
N GLY A 6 17.61 -57.83 -9.32
CA GLY A 6 17.16 -57.48 -7.96
C GLY A 6 17.92 -56.31 -7.30
N ARG A 7 19.14 -56.02 -7.75
CA ARG A 7 19.93 -54.84 -7.33
C ARG A 7 19.37 -53.52 -7.89
N MET A 8 18.86 -53.48 -9.12
CA MET A 8 18.20 -52.29 -9.69
C MET A 8 16.84 -52.02 -9.02
N ALA A 9 16.09 -53.05 -8.69
CA ALA A 9 14.82 -52.91 -7.98
C ALA A 9 15.01 -52.30 -6.57
N ALA A 10 16.07 -52.72 -5.85
CA ALA A 10 16.40 -52.16 -4.54
C ALA A 10 16.81 -50.68 -4.59
N VAL A 11 17.57 -50.25 -5.60
CA VAL A 11 17.96 -48.84 -5.80
C VAL A 11 16.74 -47.96 -6.12
N LEU A 12 15.83 -48.44 -6.97
CA LEU A 12 14.59 -47.74 -7.30
C LEU A 12 13.65 -47.59 -6.08
N LEU A 13 13.55 -48.62 -5.22
CA LEU A 13 12.74 -48.58 -3.99
C LEU A 13 13.30 -47.63 -2.92
N LEU A 14 14.63 -47.48 -2.84
CA LEU A 14 15.28 -46.53 -1.92
C LEU A 14 15.29 -45.09 -2.44
N ALA A 15 15.33 -44.88 -3.76
CA ALA A 15 15.30 -43.54 -4.36
C ALA A 15 13.91 -42.89 -4.34
N LEU A 16 12.84 -43.69 -4.39
CA LEU A 16 11.45 -43.20 -4.41
C LEU A 16 11.06 -42.33 -3.19
N PRO A 17 11.36 -42.70 -1.93
CA PRO A 17 11.06 -41.83 -0.78
C PRO A 17 11.90 -40.55 -0.72
N LEU A 18 13.11 -40.51 -1.29
CA LEU A 18 13.91 -39.28 -1.41
C LEU A 18 13.36 -38.31 -2.47
N LEU A 19 12.69 -38.82 -3.50
CA LEU A 19 12.01 -37.99 -4.50
C LEU A 19 10.67 -37.44 -3.98
N LEU A 20 10.01 -38.14 -3.05
CA LEU A 20 8.78 -37.70 -2.40
C LEU A 20 8.99 -36.62 -1.32
N SER A 21 10.16 -36.58 -0.66
CA SER A 21 10.48 -35.55 0.34
C SER A 21 10.82 -34.19 -0.27
N ALA A 22 11.15 -34.13 -1.56
CA ALA A 22 11.44 -32.88 -2.27
C ALA A 22 10.19 -32.01 -2.54
N CYS A 23 8.98 -32.60 -2.50
CA CYS A 23 7.73 -31.87 -2.75
C CYS A 23 7.07 -31.32 -1.47
N ALA A 24 7.56 -31.66 -0.28
CA ALA A 24 6.91 -31.30 1.00
C ALA A 24 7.35 -29.95 1.59
N GLY A 25 8.18 -29.17 0.88
CA GLY A 25 8.92 -28.03 1.46
C GLY A 25 8.62 -26.63 0.90
N SER A 26 7.53 -26.40 0.16
CA SER A 26 7.22 -25.04 -0.34
C SER A 26 6.76 -24.13 0.80
N LYS A 27 7.36 -22.94 0.94
CA LYS A 27 6.88 -21.92 1.91
C LYS A 27 5.47 -21.46 1.53
N PRO A 28 4.57 -21.26 2.51
CA PRO A 28 3.25 -20.71 2.23
C PRO A 28 3.36 -19.25 1.76
N VAL A 29 2.54 -18.89 0.77
CA VAL A 29 2.39 -17.50 0.34
C VAL A 29 1.56 -16.74 1.39
N ARG A 30 2.00 -15.54 1.74
CA ARG A 30 1.32 -14.62 2.66
C ARG A 30 0.80 -13.41 1.89
N PHE A 31 -0.39 -12.97 2.25
CA PHE A 31 -1.05 -11.82 1.63
C PHE A 31 -1.19 -10.66 2.60
N TYR A 32 -0.93 -9.47 2.10
CA TYR A 32 -0.86 -8.23 2.87
C TYR A 32 -1.82 -7.18 2.32
N VAL A 33 -2.33 -6.34 3.19
CA VAL A 33 -3.09 -5.14 2.84
C VAL A 33 -2.65 -3.99 3.73
N LEU A 34 -2.73 -2.77 3.21
CA LEU A 34 -2.62 -1.56 3.99
C LEU A 34 -3.92 -1.34 4.76
N THR A 35 -3.82 -0.85 5.99
CA THR A 35 -4.96 -0.61 6.87
C THR A 35 -5.10 0.89 7.20
N PRO A 36 -6.33 1.41 7.31
CA PRO A 36 -6.56 2.78 7.75
C PRO A 36 -6.22 2.99 9.24
N LEU A 37 -6.21 4.26 9.65
CA LEU A 37 -6.05 4.69 11.04
C LEU A 37 -7.08 4.00 11.96
N ALA A 38 -6.61 3.33 13.02
CA ALA A 38 -7.47 2.63 13.96
C ALA A 38 -8.26 3.58 14.89
N GLU A 39 -7.65 4.72 15.25
CA GLU A 39 -8.27 5.76 16.07
C GLU A 39 -8.13 7.11 15.38
N ILE A 40 -9.26 7.77 15.19
CA ILE A 40 -9.32 9.08 14.55
C ILE A 40 -9.56 10.10 15.65
N THR A 41 -8.46 10.61 16.20
CA THR A 41 -8.48 11.62 17.25
C THR A 41 -8.38 13.02 16.61
N GLY A 42 -9.52 13.61 16.29
CA GLY A 42 -9.58 14.98 15.83
C GLY A 42 -11.00 15.41 15.52
N ALA A 43 -11.52 16.38 16.27
CA ALA A 43 -12.80 17.02 15.97
C ALA A 43 -12.75 17.61 14.54
N GLY A 44 -13.64 17.14 13.67
CA GLY A 44 -13.75 17.61 12.30
C GLY A 44 -14.36 19.01 12.26
N ASN A 45 -13.66 19.94 11.60
CA ASN A 45 -14.20 21.28 11.26
C ASN A 45 -14.66 21.35 9.79
N ALA A 46 -14.69 20.23 9.07
CA ALA A 46 -15.05 20.14 7.65
C ALA A 46 -16.28 19.23 7.39
N ALA A 47 -17.08 18.99 8.43
CA ALA A 47 -18.24 18.10 8.36
C ALA A 47 -19.17 18.50 7.20
N GLY A 48 -19.51 17.51 6.37
CA GLY A 48 -20.38 17.70 5.20
C GLY A 48 -19.69 18.21 3.93
N ARG A 49 -18.38 18.50 3.95
CA ARG A 49 -17.61 18.82 2.73
C ARG A 49 -17.40 17.53 1.93
N GLY A 50 -17.82 17.53 0.67
CA GLY A 50 -17.64 16.38 -0.22
C GLY A 50 -16.22 16.32 -0.78
N ILE A 51 -15.55 15.17 -0.68
CA ILE A 51 -14.15 15.02 -1.08
C ILE A 51 -14.02 13.86 -2.08
N GLY A 52 -13.55 14.18 -3.29
CA GLY A 52 -13.11 13.22 -4.28
C GLY A 52 -11.66 12.83 -4.04
N VAL A 53 -11.36 11.54 -3.98
CA VAL A 53 -10.01 11.01 -3.82
C VAL A 53 -9.58 10.33 -5.12
N GLY A 54 -8.54 10.88 -5.71
CA GLY A 54 -7.87 10.33 -6.87
C GLY A 54 -7.93 11.23 -8.12
N PRO A 55 -7.15 10.88 -9.15
CA PRO A 55 -6.34 9.66 -9.24
C PRO A 55 -5.16 9.64 -8.25
N VAL A 56 -4.83 8.43 -7.78
CA VAL A 56 -3.58 8.15 -7.07
C VAL A 56 -2.67 7.40 -8.04
N VAL A 57 -1.55 8.01 -8.40
CA VAL A 57 -0.55 7.44 -9.29
C VAL A 57 0.57 6.85 -8.44
N ILE A 58 1.05 5.67 -8.84
CA ILE A 58 2.19 5.00 -8.22
C ILE A 58 3.21 4.59 -9.29
N PRO A 59 4.47 4.35 -8.91
CA PRO A 59 5.47 3.83 -9.83
C PRO A 59 5.07 2.43 -10.31
N GLN A 60 5.25 2.16 -11.60
CA GLN A 60 4.86 0.87 -12.19
C GLN A 60 5.55 -0.34 -11.55
N TYR A 61 6.75 -0.16 -11.00
CA TYR A 61 7.44 -1.25 -10.31
C TYR A 61 6.74 -1.67 -9.00
N LEU A 62 5.91 -0.79 -8.41
CA LEU A 62 5.09 -1.10 -7.24
C LEU A 62 3.73 -1.72 -7.60
N ASP A 63 3.21 -1.50 -8.82
CA ASP A 63 1.91 -2.04 -9.25
C ASP A 63 2.01 -3.52 -9.67
N ARG A 64 2.31 -4.37 -8.69
CA ARG A 64 2.47 -5.81 -8.87
C ARG A 64 2.06 -6.58 -7.60
N PRO A 65 1.84 -7.90 -7.70
CA PRO A 65 1.47 -8.70 -6.54
C PRO A 65 2.55 -8.75 -5.45
N GLU A 66 3.82 -8.86 -5.80
CA GLU A 66 4.90 -9.02 -4.81
C GLU A 66 5.18 -7.74 -4.05
N ILE A 67 5.48 -7.85 -2.75
CA ILE A 67 6.00 -6.70 -2.00
C ILE A 67 7.41 -6.38 -2.51
N VAL A 68 7.60 -5.10 -2.87
CA VAL A 68 8.88 -4.58 -3.36
C VAL A 68 9.61 -3.85 -2.25
N THR A 69 10.92 -4.06 -2.17
CA THR A 69 11.85 -3.30 -1.33
C THR A 69 13.01 -2.81 -2.16
N ARG A 70 13.76 -1.85 -1.65
CA ARG A 70 14.94 -1.29 -2.30
C ARG A 70 16.19 -1.68 -1.53
N SER A 71 17.08 -2.43 -2.18
CA SER A 71 18.33 -2.93 -1.60
C SER A 71 19.53 -2.02 -1.89
N SER A 72 19.43 -1.18 -2.91
CA SER A 72 20.34 -0.05 -3.13
C SER A 72 19.63 1.05 -3.93
N ASP A 73 20.25 2.22 -4.08
CA ASP A 73 19.72 3.33 -4.88
C ASP A 73 19.11 2.90 -6.22
N ASN A 74 19.70 1.91 -6.90
CA ASN A 74 19.29 1.44 -8.22
C ASN A 74 18.86 -0.03 -8.26
N ARG A 75 18.60 -0.67 -7.11
CA ARG A 75 18.22 -2.09 -7.06
C ARG A 75 16.97 -2.31 -6.23
N LEU A 76 16.00 -2.99 -6.84
CA LEU A 76 14.78 -3.44 -6.19
C LEU A 76 14.84 -4.95 -5.96
N ASP A 77 14.37 -5.36 -4.80
CA ASP A 77 14.22 -6.75 -4.40
C ASP A 77 12.73 -7.06 -4.25
N LEU A 78 12.35 -8.23 -4.74
CA LEU A 78 10.97 -8.69 -4.78
C LEU A 78 10.77 -9.84 -3.80
N ALA A 79 9.70 -9.78 -3.04
CA ALA A 79 9.38 -10.84 -2.12
C ALA A 79 8.86 -12.09 -2.86
N GLU A 80 9.49 -13.23 -2.62
CA GLU A 80 9.14 -14.50 -3.28
C GLU A 80 7.78 -15.05 -2.79
N PHE A 81 7.47 -14.90 -1.51
CA PHE A 81 6.29 -15.49 -0.86
C PHE A 81 5.38 -14.46 -0.17
N ASP A 82 5.64 -13.17 -0.32
CA ASP A 82 4.89 -12.11 0.36
C ASP A 82 4.29 -11.16 -0.67
N GLN A 83 2.97 -11.15 -0.75
CA GLN A 83 2.24 -10.47 -1.82
C GLN A 83 1.18 -9.54 -1.25
N TRP A 84 0.83 -8.50 -1.98
CA TRP A 84 -0.39 -7.74 -1.75
C TRP A 84 -1.62 -8.60 -2.04
N GLY A 85 -2.66 -8.44 -1.23
CA GLY A 85 -3.96 -9.11 -1.41
C GLY A 85 -4.76 -8.62 -2.63
N GLY A 86 -4.17 -7.75 -3.44
CA GLY A 86 -4.74 -7.13 -4.63
C GLY A 86 -3.75 -6.11 -5.21
N ARG A 87 -4.22 -5.24 -6.12
CA ARG A 87 -3.39 -4.14 -6.61
C ARG A 87 -3.17 -3.13 -5.50
N ILE A 88 -1.91 -2.85 -5.18
CA ILE A 88 -1.58 -1.91 -4.09
C ILE A 88 -2.10 -0.49 -4.37
N GLY A 89 -2.14 -0.04 -5.62
CA GLY A 89 -2.70 1.27 -5.97
C GLY A 89 -4.17 1.44 -5.56
N ASP A 90 -4.99 0.39 -5.74
CA ASP A 90 -6.39 0.38 -5.34
C ASP A 90 -6.51 0.40 -3.81
N ASN A 91 -5.64 -0.35 -3.11
CA ASN A 91 -5.60 -0.39 -1.65
C ASN A 91 -5.15 0.96 -1.06
N ILE A 92 -4.14 1.61 -1.63
CA ILE A 92 -3.69 2.96 -1.22
C ILE A 92 -4.83 3.95 -1.35
N THR A 93 -5.51 3.95 -2.50
CA THR A 93 -6.61 4.89 -2.78
C THR A 93 -7.74 4.70 -1.76
N ARG A 94 -8.11 3.46 -1.47
CA ARG A 94 -9.13 3.13 -0.45
C ARG A 94 -8.71 3.57 0.95
N VAL A 95 -7.49 3.25 1.38
CA VAL A 95 -7.01 3.62 2.71
C VAL A 95 -6.89 5.14 2.86
N LEU A 96 -6.44 5.84 1.83
CA LEU A 96 -6.42 7.31 1.82
C LEU A 96 -7.84 7.88 1.97
N ALA A 97 -8.81 7.34 1.24
CA ALA A 97 -10.21 7.74 1.32
C ALA A 97 -10.81 7.49 2.72
N ASP A 98 -10.57 6.31 3.31
CA ASP A 98 -11.05 5.96 4.65
C ASP A 98 -10.42 6.86 5.72
N ASN A 99 -9.11 7.11 5.62
CA ASN A 99 -8.41 8.02 6.52
C ASN A 99 -8.97 9.45 6.41
N LEU A 100 -9.13 9.97 5.20
CA LEU A 100 -9.67 11.32 4.98
C LEU A 100 -11.12 11.43 5.45
N SER A 101 -11.95 10.40 5.25
CA SER A 101 -13.32 10.34 5.72
C SER A 101 -13.40 10.65 7.21
N GLY A 102 -12.66 9.89 8.03
CA GLY A 102 -12.72 10.13 9.45
C GLY A 102 -11.91 11.34 9.91
N LEU A 103 -10.73 11.63 9.33
CA LEU A 103 -9.94 12.81 9.71
C LEU A 103 -10.69 14.12 9.47
N LEU A 104 -11.58 14.18 8.47
CA LEU A 104 -12.41 15.34 8.14
C LEU A 104 -13.81 15.28 8.74
N ASP A 105 -14.19 14.15 9.35
CA ASP A 105 -15.53 13.86 9.85
C ASP A 105 -16.61 14.03 8.76
N THR A 106 -16.40 13.36 7.61
CA THR A 106 -17.31 13.41 6.45
C THR A 106 -17.53 12.01 5.88
N ASP A 107 -18.78 11.68 5.60
CA ASP A 107 -19.22 10.48 4.88
C ASP A 107 -19.31 10.72 3.36
N ARG A 108 -19.15 11.96 2.91
CA ARG A 108 -19.22 12.37 1.50
C ARG A 108 -17.88 12.20 0.80
N ILE A 109 -17.41 10.96 0.75
CA ILE A 109 -16.16 10.59 0.09
C ILE A 109 -16.47 9.82 -1.19
N SER A 110 -15.73 10.08 -2.26
CA SER A 110 -15.85 9.31 -3.50
C SER A 110 -14.47 9.02 -4.08
N ILE A 111 -14.28 7.79 -4.53
CA ILE A 111 -13.01 7.34 -5.12
C ILE A 111 -13.07 7.47 -6.64
N TYR A 112 -12.00 7.98 -7.25
CA TYR A 112 -11.86 8.09 -8.70
C TYR A 112 -11.82 6.71 -9.37
N PRO A 113 -12.43 6.52 -10.56
CA PRO A 113 -13.27 7.48 -11.26
C PRO A 113 -14.70 7.49 -10.69
N TRP A 114 -15.22 8.68 -10.35
CA TRP A 114 -16.61 8.86 -9.94
C TRP A 114 -17.49 9.21 -11.15
N THR A 115 -18.74 8.75 -11.10
CA THR A 115 -19.74 9.00 -12.14
C THR A 115 -20.44 10.36 -12.00
N ASP A 116 -20.49 10.89 -10.78
CA ASP A 116 -21.08 12.19 -10.48
C ASP A 116 -20.20 12.94 -9.47
N ALA A 117 -19.80 14.16 -9.83
CA ALA A 117 -18.98 15.04 -9.00
C ALA A 117 -19.80 16.13 -8.29
N SER A 118 -21.12 16.21 -8.55
CA SER A 118 -22.00 17.29 -8.08
C SER A 118 -22.05 17.43 -6.56
N SER A 119 -21.81 16.33 -5.85
CA SER A 119 -21.79 16.24 -4.39
C SER A 119 -20.43 16.57 -3.77
N LEU A 120 -19.37 16.70 -4.58
CA LEU A 120 -17.97 16.86 -4.17
C LEU A 120 -17.56 18.34 -4.28
N ALA A 121 -16.97 18.87 -3.21
CA ALA A 121 -16.38 20.20 -3.17
C ALA A 121 -14.93 20.18 -3.67
N ASP A 122 -14.11 19.28 -3.12
CA ASP A 122 -12.69 19.22 -3.46
C ASP A 122 -12.30 17.88 -4.08
N GLN A 123 -11.29 17.91 -4.92
CA GLN A 123 -10.56 16.74 -5.39
C GLN A 123 -9.14 16.72 -4.82
N VAL A 124 -8.76 15.59 -4.23
CA VAL A 124 -7.41 15.27 -3.81
C VAL A 124 -6.77 14.36 -4.86
N THR A 125 -5.69 14.81 -5.50
CA THR A 125 -4.85 13.96 -6.35
C THR A 125 -3.52 13.68 -5.67
N VAL A 126 -2.96 12.50 -5.90
CA VAL A 126 -1.66 12.10 -5.32
C VAL A 126 -0.81 11.40 -6.38
N ASP A 127 0.45 11.79 -6.49
CA ASP A 127 1.47 11.12 -7.29
C ASP A 127 2.59 10.65 -6.37
N ILE A 128 2.65 9.35 -6.15
CA ILE A 128 3.64 8.69 -5.30
C ILE A 128 4.84 8.32 -6.15
N THR A 129 6.03 8.81 -5.79
CA THR A 129 7.27 8.51 -6.51
C THR A 129 8.11 7.43 -5.84
N GLN A 130 7.89 7.21 -4.55
CA GLN A 130 8.54 6.18 -3.74
C GLN A 130 7.56 5.76 -2.63
N PHE A 131 7.40 4.46 -2.42
CA PHE A 131 6.62 3.91 -1.31
C PHE A 131 7.01 2.47 -1.02
N GLU A 132 8.20 2.30 -0.47
CA GLU A 132 8.78 1.00 -0.16
C GLU A 132 9.78 1.11 1.00
N ARG A 133 10.15 -0.04 1.59
CA ARG A 133 11.30 -0.10 2.48
C ARG A 133 12.58 0.12 1.68
N ASP A 134 13.42 1.06 2.11
CA ASP A 134 14.69 1.36 1.47
C ASP A 134 15.91 0.82 2.22
N GLN A 135 17.10 1.19 1.74
CA GLN A 135 18.39 0.75 2.26
C GLN A 135 18.70 1.25 3.68
N SER A 136 18.01 2.29 4.17
CA SER A 136 18.07 2.71 5.58
C SER A 136 17.38 1.69 6.49
N GLY A 137 16.51 0.87 5.92
CA GLY A 137 15.67 -0.08 6.62
C GLY A 137 14.31 0.47 7.04
N ALA A 138 14.03 1.75 6.80
CA ALA A 138 12.73 2.38 6.98
C ALA A 138 11.87 2.27 5.70
N VAL A 139 10.56 2.38 5.87
CA VAL A 139 9.64 2.67 4.76
C VAL A 139 9.68 4.15 4.45
N THR A 140 9.91 4.48 3.19
CA THR A 140 9.98 5.85 2.70
C THR A 140 8.83 6.09 1.72
N LEU A 141 7.99 7.08 2.02
CA LEU A 141 6.94 7.59 1.16
C LEU A 141 7.32 8.98 0.67
N ILE A 142 7.45 9.14 -0.65
CA ILE A 142 7.58 10.44 -1.30
C ILE A 142 6.39 10.63 -2.22
N ALA A 143 5.65 11.72 -2.02
CA ALA A 143 4.45 12.01 -2.80
C ALA A 143 4.32 13.51 -3.10
N PHE A 144 3.77 13.80 -4.28
CA PHE A 144 3.22 15.11 -4.62
C PHE A 144 1.69 15.03 -4.54
N TRP A 145 1.05 16.05 -3.98
CA TRP A 145 -0.40 16.06 -3.86
C TRP A 145 -0.96 17.44 -4.15
N SER A 146 -2.22 17.45 -4.62
CA SER A 146 -2.96 18.68 -4.87
C SER A 146 -4.39 18.57 -4.37
N ILE A 147 -4.94 19.70 -3.93
CA ILE A 147 -6.33 19.89 -3.57
C ILE A 147 -6.90 20.91 -4.56
N THR A 148 -7.90 20.50 -5.33
CA THR A 148 -8.55 21.32 -6.35
C THR A 148 -10.03 21.49 -6.01
N ASP A 149 -10.51 22.72 -6.07
CA ASP A 149 -11.95 23.03 -5.98
C ASP A 149 -12.63 22.54 -7.25
N LEU A 150 -13.57 21.61 -7.14
CA LEU A 150 -14.22 20.97 -8.29
C LEU A 150 -15.25 21.88 -8.97
N GLN A 151 -15.76 22.91 -8.29
CA GLN A 151 -16.70 23.86 -8.85
C GLN A 151 -16.01 24.86 -9.79
N SER A 152 -14.86 25.39 -9.37
CA SER A 152 -14.10 26.43 -10.07
C SER A 152 -12.93 25.87 -10.89
N GLY A 153 -12.50 24.63 -10.64
CA GLY A 153 -11.29 24.04 -11.21
C GLY A 153 -9.99 24.64 -10.68
N LYS A 154 -10.05 25.47 -9.63
CA LYS A 154 -8.88 26.14 -9.08
C LYS A 154 -8.11 25.22 -8.14
N VAL A 155 -6.80 25.12 -8.33
CA VAL A 155 -5.91 24.49 -7.34
C VAL A 155 -5.90 25.35 -6.07
N LEU A 156 -6.50 24.82 -5.01
CA LEU A 156 -6.55 25.47 -3.70
C LEU A 156 -5.22 25.31 -2.96
N ARG A 157 -4.60 24.13 -3.09
CA ARG A 157 -3.32 23.83 -2.46
C ARG A 157 -2.54 22.75 -3.19
N ASN A 158 -1.22 22.84 -3.13
CA ASN A 158 -0.30 21.77 -3.47
C ASN A 158 0.70 21.52 -2.34
N GLY A 159 1.30 20.33 -2.36
CA GLY A 159 2.33 19.94 -1.41
C GLY A 159 3.21 18.82 -1.94
N ARG A 160 4.36 18.68 -1.27
CA ARG A 160 5.25 17.53 -1.39
C ARG A 160 5.48 16.98 0.00
N SER A 161 5.31 15.68 0.16
CA SER A 161 5.53 14.97 1.41
C SER A 161 6.72 14.03 1.26
N SER A 162 7.52 13.92 2.32
CA SER A 162 8.64 12.98 2.45
C SER A 162 8.54 12.40 3.85
N ILE A 163 7.99 11.19 3.94
CA ILE A 163 7.63 10.54 5.20
C ILE A 163 8.45 9.27 5.33
N GLU A 164 9.15 9.14 6.46
CA GLU A 164 9.90 7.94 6.81
C GLU A 164 9.28 7.29 8.04
N LYS A 165 9.08 5.96 7.99
CA LYS A 165 8.59 5.15 9.11
C LYS A 165 9.57 4.01 9.40
N PRO A 166 10.10 3.92 10.63
CA PRO A 166 10.99 2.83 10.98
C PRO A 166 10.25 1.50 10.92
N VAL A 167 10.90 0.47 10.39
CA VAL A 167 10.38 -0.90 10.43
C VAL A 167 10.82 -1.53 11.75
N ALA A 168 9.85 -1.89 12.60
CA ALA A 168 10.14 -2.47 13.91
C ALA A 168 10.99 -3.75 13.79
N ALA A 169 12.07 -3.83 14.60
CA ALA A 169 12.93 -4.99 14.67
C ALA A 169 12.36 -6.01 15.67
N GLY A 170 11.85 -7.15 15.19
CA GLY A 170 11.51 -8.30 16.02
C GLY A 170 10.15 -8.94 15.72
N GLY A 171 10.15 -10.27 15.56
CA GLY A 171 9.00 -11.12 15.26
C GLY A 171 9.29 -12.07 14.09
N THR A 172 8.37 -12.97 13.73
CA THR A 172 8.39 -13.72 12.45
C THR A 172 8.32 -12.80 11.22
N GLY A 173 8.32 -11.48 11.44
CA GLY A 173 8.01 -10.38 10.53
C GLY A 173 9.23 -9.72 9.93
N GLY A 174 9.40 -9.97 8.63
CA GLY A 174 10.04 -9.04 7.72
C GLY A 174 9.00 -8.14 7.04
N TYR A 175 7.99 -8.77 6.40
CA TYR A 175 7.00 -8.05 5.59
C TYR A 175 5.76 -7.58 6.36
N ASP A 176 5.39 -8.24 7.47
CA ASP A 176 4.31 -7.76 8.35
C ASP A 176 4.61 -6.36 8.89
N SER A 177 5.84 -6.14 9.35
CA SER A 177 6.30 -4.85 9.86
C SER A 177 6.50 -3.81 8.75
N ILE A 178 6.85 -4.22 7.53
CA ILE A 178 6.87 -3.34 6.36
C ILE A 178 5.45 -2.87 6.03
N ALA A 179 4.48 -3.76 5.92
CA ALA A 179 3.09 -3.41 5.63
C ALA A 179 2.49 -2.49 6.71
N ALA A 180 2.81 -2.74 7.98
CA ALA A 180 2.43 -1.87 9.09
C ALA A 180 3.06 -0.47 8.96
N ALA A 181 4.37 -0.38 8.73
CA ALA A 181 5.07 0.90 8.53
C ALA A 181 4.57 1.66 7.29
N MET A 182 4.20 0.95 6.21
CA MET A 182 3.55 1.54 5.04
C MET A 182 2.18 2.12 5.39
N SER A 183 1.37 1.40 6.17
CA SER A 183 0.07 1.89 6.64
C SER A 183 0.23 3.16 7.49
N GLU A 184 1.23 3.20 8.37
CA GLU A 184 1.56 4.39 9.16
C GLU A 184 2.04 5.58 8.31
N ALA A 185 2.83 5.33 7.27
CA ALA A 185 3.32 6.37 6.37
C ALA A 185 2.15 7.00 5.58
N LEU A 186 1.24 6.16 5.08
CA LEU A 186 0.04 6.62 4.39
C LEU A 186 -0.92 7.36 5.34
N ALA A 187 -1.01 6.94 6.59
CA ALA A 187 -1.74 7.67 7.62
C ALA A 187 -1.17 9.07 7.86
N SER A 188 0.16 9.21 7.95
CA SER A 188 0.81 10.53 8.06
C SER A 188 0.56 11.42 6.84
N LEU A 189 0.61 10.86 5.61
CA LEU A 189 0.23 11.61 4.41
C LEU A 189 -1.24 12.08 4.48
N SER A 190 -2.13 11.20 4.93
CA SER A 190 -3.56 11.51 5.08
C SER A 190 -3.79 12.65 6.08
N GLN A 191 -3.02 12.68 7.18
CA GLN A 191 -3.06 13.77 8.17
C GLN A 191 -2.58 15.10 7.59
N GLU A 192 -1.50 15.11 6.80
CA GLU A 192 -1.01 16.32 6.13
C GLU A 192 -2.03 16.90 5.16
N ILE A 193 -2.64 16.04 4.33
CA ILE A 193 -3.68 16.43 3.37
C ILE A 193 -4.93 16.93 4.12
N ALA A 194 -5.39 16.21 5.14
CA ALA A 194 -6.55 16.62 5.93
C ALA A 194 -6.33 17.97 6.62
N ALA A 195 -5.13 18.21 7.17
CA ALA A 195 -4.76 19.50 7.76
C ALA A 195 -4.79 20.62 6.71
N ALA A 196 -4.32 20.35 5.48
CA ALA A 196 -4.37 21.30 4.38
C ALA A 196 -5.80 21.62 3.94
N ILE A 197 -6.72 20.65 3.93
CA ILE A 197 -8.15 20.86 3.66
C ILE A 197 -8.78 21.71 4.76
N LYS A 198 -8.56 21.37 6.04
CA LYS A 198 -9.11 22.13 7.18
C LYS A 198 -8.62 23.58 7.25
N ALA A 199 -7.44 23.87 6.69
CA ALA A 199 -6.89 25.22 6.62
C ALA A 199 -7.51 26.08 5.51
N GLN A 200 -8.33 25.50 4.63
CA GLN A 200 -9.04 26.25 3.59
C GLN A 200 -10.27 26.95 4.19
N PRO A 201 -10.55 28.19 3.77
CA PRO A 201 -11.80 28.85 4.16
C PRO A 201 -12.99 28.04 3.65
N ALA A 202 -14.08 28.02 4.41
CA ALA A 202 -15.34 27.48 3.93
C ALA A 202 -15.74 28.25 2.66
N SER A 203 -15.98 27.51 1.58
CA SER A 203 -16.45 28.04 0.29
C SER A 203 -17.92 28.42 0.38
#